data_AF-A0A1V5D0U5-F1
#
_entry.id   AF-A0A1V5D0U5-F1
#
_cell.length_a   1.000
_cell.length_b   1.000
_cell.length_c   1.000
_cell.angle_alpha   90.00
_cell.angle_beta   90.00
_cell.angle_gamma   90.00
#
_symmetry.space_group_name_H-M   'P 1'
#
loop_
_entity.id
_entity.type
_entity.pdbx_description
1 polymer ?
#
loop_
_entity_poly.entity_id
_entity_poly.type
_entity_poly.pdbx_seq_one_letter_code
_entity_poly.pdbx_strand_id
1 'polypeptide(L)'
;MDIHELAELFLASLYDMTEQQPHSYFFFPVQEIAARIGSEDVEQLVQAALAMESRGLVSLASDPFGPLSAMISPEGIWFVENGGETGIIRAYRSNPGAVVASVNKDGITDIENLPPPRDNVPSERSPEVPEVTGVELLVTYIAAAIADDDSLDAVTRGDALRDIETIKIQLGRTTRNAALISALLDSLSSIPSIREMVADLGTAVLDKS
;
A
#
# COMPACT_ATOMS: atom_id res chain seq x y z
N MET A 1 -6.01 -4.52 -23.81
CA MET A 1 -5.42 -3.88 -22.62
C MET A 1 -4.10 -4.56 -22.34
N ASP A 2 -3.03 -3.79 -22.18
CA ASP A 2 -1.73 -4.40 -21.87
C ASP A 2 -1.59 -4.79 -20.39
N ILE A 3 -0.52 -5.49 -20.04
CA ILE A 3 -0.29 -6.00 -18.68
C ILE A 3 -0.06 -4.88 -17.65
N HIS A 4 0.49 -3.73 -18.06
CA HIS A 4 0.73 -2.60 -17.18
C HIS A 4 -0.57 -1.86 -16.87
N GLU A 5 -1.39 -1.62 -17.89
CA GLU A 5 -2.75 -1.07 -17.72
C GLU A 5 -3.60 -2.01 -16.86
N LEU A 6 -3.52 -3.32 -17.08
CA LEU A 6 -4.25 -4.31 -16.28
C LEU A 6 -3.77 -4.31 -14.82
N ALA A 7 -2.48 -4.15 -14.57
CA ALA A 7 -1.91 -4.12 -13.23
C ALA A 7 -2.30 -2.85 -12.45
N GLU A 8 -2.30 -1.70 -13.12
CA GLU A 8 -2.79 -0.47 -12.51
C GLU A 8 -4.31 -0.48 -12.32
N LEU A 9 -5.06 -1.09 -13.23
CA LEU A 9 -6.50 -1.27 -13.09
C LEU A 9 -6.83 -2.23 -11.93
N PHE A 10 -6.07 -3.31 -11.79
CA PHE A 10 -6.13 -4.20 -10.63
C PHE A 10 -5.91 -3.42 -9.33
N LEU A 11 -4.86 -2.60 -9.28
CA LEU A 11 -4.51 -1.81 -8.10
C LEU A 11 -5.57 -0.75 -7.77
N ALA A 12 -6.12 -0.07 -8.78
CA ALA A 12 -7.21 0.90 -8.61
C ALA A 12 -8.49 0.24 -8.07
N SER A 13 -8.84 -0.94 -8.60
CA SER A 13 -9.98 -1.72 -8.12
C SER A 13 -9.78 -2.17 -6.66
N LEU A 14 -8.58 -2.65 -6.33
CA LEU A 14 -8.22 -3.06 -4.98
C LEU A 14 -8.24 -1.88 -3.99
N TYR A 15 -7.77 -0.71 -4.40
CA TYR A 15 -7.87 0.53 -3.63
C TYR A 15 -9.34 0.89 -3.33
N ASP A 16 -10.19 0.96 -4.36
CA ASP A 16 -11.62 1.28 -4.18
C ASP A 16 -12.34 0.26 -3.29
N MET A 17 -11.97 -1.03 -3.37
CA MET A 17 -12.49 -2.07 -2.49
C MET A 17 -12.04 -1.87 -1.03
N THR A 18 -10.79 -1.44 -0.84
CA THR A 18 -10.22 -1.14 0.48
C THR A 18 -10.88 0.08 1.10
N GLU A 19 -11.16 1.15 0.33
CA GLU A 19 -11.90 2.32 0.80
C GLU A 19 -13.32 1.99 1.30
N GLN A 20 -13.92 0.90 0.80
CA GLN A 20 -15.25 0.43 1.20
C GLN A 20 -15.23 -0.36 2.51
N GLN A 21 -14.06 -0.69 3.06
CA GLN A 21 -13.94 -1.45 4.30
C GLN A 21 -13.77 -0.52 5.50
N PRO A 22 -14.28 -0.92 6.69
CA PRO A 22 -14.08 -0.18 7.93
C PRO A 22 -12.62 -0.19 8.43
N HIS A 23 -11.75 -1.03 7.85
CA HIS A 23 -10.33 -1.17 8.22
C HIS A 23 -9.45 -1.40 6.99
N SER A 24 -8.25 -0.81 7.00
CA SER A 24 -7.32 -0.73 5.87
C SER A 24 -6.54 -2.02 5.54
N TYR A 25 -6.70 -3.07 6.34
CA TYR A 25 -6.01 -4.36 6.16
C TYR A 25 -7.01 -5.47 5.90
N PHE A 26 -7.45 -5.55 4.64
CA PHE A 26 -8.32 -6.61 4.20
C PHE A 26 -7.74 -7.25 2.95
N PHE A 27 -7.60 -8.57 2.98
CA PHE A 27 -7.23 -9.36 1.82
C PHE A 27 -8.49 -9.66 1.02
N PHE A 28 -8.49 -9.26 -0.24
CA PHE A 28 -9.55 -9.56 -1.18
C PHE A 28 -9.13 -10.71 -2.11
N PRO A 29 -9.99 -11.71 -2.34
CA PRO A 29 -9.71 -12.73 -3.34
C PRO A 29 -9.50 -12.10 -4.71
N VAL A 30 -8.44 -12.51 -5.42
CA VAL A 30 -8.11 -11.98 -6.76
C VAL A 30 -9.25 -12.21 -7.75
N GLN A 31 -10.03 -13.27 -7.59
CA GLN A 31 -11.22 -13.55 -8.41
C GLN A 31 -12.34 -12.52 -8.21
N GLU A 32 -12.51 -11.98 -7.01
CA GLU A 32 -13.48 -10.91 -6.78
C GLU A 32 -13.06 -9.61 -7.47
N ILE A 33 -11.75 -9.33 -7.45
CA ILE A 33 -11.17 -8.18 -8.17
C ILE A 33 -11.34 -8.38 -9.68
N ALA A 34 -11.08 -9.59 -10.19
CA ALA A 34 -11.29 -9.95 -11.59
C ALA A 34 -12.73 -9.70 -12.05
N ALA A 35 -13.70 -10.17 -11.26
CA ALA A 35 -15.12 -9.98 -11.55
C ALA A 35 -15.50 -8.49 -11.56
N ARG A 36 -14.92 -7.69 -10.66
CA ARG A 36 -15.18 -6.25 -10.57
C ARG A 36 -14.66 -5.47 -11.77
N ILE A 37 -13.49 -5.84 -12.29
CA ILE A 37 -12.91 -5.18 -13.47
C ILE A 37 -13.34 -5.84 -14.79
N GLY A 38 -14.11 -6.93 -14.74
CA GLY A 38 -14.58 -7.66 -15.90
C GLY A 38 -13.50 -8.47 -16.62
N SER A 39 -12.40 -8.82 -15.94
CA SER A 39 -11.35 -9.66 -16.52
C SER A 39 -11.78 -11.11 -16.54
N GLU A 40 -11.85 -11.71 -17.73
CA GLU A 40 -12.09 -13.16 -17.90
C GLU A 40 -10.79 -13.97 -17.81
N ASP A 41 -9.65 -13.32 -18.09
CA ASP A 41 -8.32 -13.92 -18.01
C ASP A 41 -7.74 -13.77 -16.59
N VAL A 42 -7.94 -14.80 -15.78
CA VAL A 42 -7.43 -14.84 -14.40
C VAL A 42 -5.92 -15.03 -14.37
N GLU A 43 -5.33 -15.73 -15.35
CA GLU A 43 -3.89 -15.97 -15.38
C GLU A 43 -3.14 -14.65 -15.63
N GLN A 44 -3.60 -13.86 -16.61
CA GLN A 44 -3.06 -12.54 -16.88
C GLN A 44 -3.22 -11.60 -15.68
N LEU A 45 -4.35 -11.69 -14.96
CA LEU A 45 -4.55 -10.89 -13.75
C LEU A 45 -3.63 -11.30 -12.60
N VAL A 46 -3.35 -12.60 -12.44
CA VAL A 46 -2.37 -13.09 -11.46
C VAL A 46 -0.98 -12.57 -11.80
N GLN A 47 -0.58 -12.57 -13.07
CA GLN A 47 0.69 -11.96 -13.50
C GLN A 47 0.73 -10.46 -13.20
N ALA A 48 -0.36 -9.75 -13.44
CA ALA A 48 -0.49 -8.33 -13.12
C ALA A 48 -0.36 -8.07 -11.60
N ALA A 49 -0.99 -8.91 -10.78
CA ALA A 49 -0.89 -8.85 -9.32
C ALA A 49 0.54 -9.13 -8.82
N LEU A 50 1.22 -10.14 -9.37
CA LEU A 50 2.62 -10.45 -9.08
C LEU A 50 3.56 -9.31 -9.48
N ALA A 51 3.30 -8.65 -10.61
CA ALA A 51 4.06 -7.48 -11.03
C ALA A 51 3.90 -6.32 -10.01
N MET A 52 2.70 -6.09 -9.49
CA MET A 52 2.46 -5.08 -8.45
C MET A 52 3.09 -5.47 -7.10
N GLU A 53 3.08 -6.76 -6.74
CA GLU A 53 3.77 -7.27 -5.54
C GLU A 53 5.28 -7.08 -5.64
N SER A 54 5.90 -7.38 -6.79
CA SER A 54 7.34 -7.17 -7.00
C SER A 54 7.78 -5.71 -6.85
N ARG A 55 6.85 -4.77 -7.03
CA ARG A 55 7.04 -3.32 -6.84
C ARG A 55 6.72 -2.86 -5.40
N GLY A 56 6.29 -3.77 -4.52
CA GLY A 56 5.86 -3.46 -3.15
C GLY A 56 4.52 -2.73 -3.06
N LEU A 57 3.72 -2.71 -4.12
CA LEU A 57 2.43 -1.99 -4.17
C LEU A 57 1.27 -2.83 -3.62
N VAL A 58 1.46 -4.15 -3.55
CA VAL A 58 0.46 -5.13 -3.11
C VAL A 58 1.17 -6.21 -2.32
N SER A 59 0.50 -6.78 -1.32
CA SER A 59 0.90 -8.04 -0.69
C SER A 59 -0.04 -9.15 -1.13
N LEU A 60 0.52 -10.24 -1.65
CA LEU A 60 -0.26 -11.42 -1.99
C LEU A 60 -0.16 -12.46 -0.87
N ALA A 61 -1.29 -13.09 -0.60
CA ALA A 61 -1.38 -14.21 0.32
C ALA A 61 -2.05 -15.38 -0.39
N SER A 62 -1.42 -16.55 -0.31
CA SER A 62 -2.01 -17.81 -0.76
C SER A 62 -2.17 -18.73 0.44
N ASP A 63 -3.40 -19.10 0.74
CA ASP A 63 -3.68 -20.20 1.65
C ASP A 63 -3.48 -21.52 0.88
N PRO A 64 -2.84 -22.56 1.46
CA PRO A 64 -2.68 -23.88 0.83
C PRO A 64 -3.94 -24.49 0.22
N PHE A 65 -5.13 -24.08 0.68
CA PHE A 65 -6.41 -24.55 0.16
C PHE A 65 -7.35 -23.42 -0.29
N GLY A 66 -6.88 -22.18 -0.29
CA GLY A 66 -7.70 -20.99 -0.55
C GLY A 66 -7.30 -20.24 -1.83
N PRO A 67 -8.15 -19.30 -2.28
CA PRO A 67 -7.85 -18.45 -3.42
C PRO A 67 -6.68 -17.50 -3.10
N LEU A 68 -5.89 -17.19 -4.13
CA LEU A 68 -4.92 -16.09 -4.07
C LEU A 68 -5.66 -14.81 -3.69
N SER A 69 -5.20 -14.15 -2.64
CA SER A 69 -5.78 -12.92 -2.14
C SER A 69 -4.76 -11.80 -2.13
N ALA A 70 -5.22 -10.57 -2.28
CA ALA A 70 -4.39 -9.39 -2.39
C ALA A 70 -4.82 -8.32 -1.39
N MET A 71 -3.84 -7.62 -0.83
CA MET A 71 -4.03 -6.45 0.01
C MET A 71 -3.17 -5.32 -0.52
N ILE A 72 -3.72 -4.11 -0.62
CA ILE A 72 -2.96 -2.95 -1.07
C ILE A 72 -2.00 -2.50 0.02
N SER A 73 -0.76 -2.16 -0.35
CA SER A 73 0.21 -1.59 0.58
C SER A 73 0.02 -0.07 0.69
N PRO A 74 0.63 0.58 1.71
CA PRO A 74 0.69 2.04 1.77
C PRO A 74 1.28 2.67 0.50
N GLU A 75 2.29 2.05 -0.09
CA GLU A 75 2.93 2.48 -1.34
C GLU A 75 1.97 2.33 -2.53
N GLY A 76 1.17 1.26 -2.57
CA GLY A 76 0.11 1.05 -3.55
C GLY A 76 -0.99 2.10 -3.46
N ILE A 77 -1.42 2.43 -2.24
CA ILE A 77 -2.38 3.52 -1.97
C ILE A 77 -1.85 4.82 -2.56
N TRP A 78 -0.62 5.20 -2.20
CA TRP A 78 0.01 6.42 -2.70
C TRP A 78 0.12 6.43 -4.23
N PHE A 79 0.49 5.30 -4.84
CA PHE A 79 0.58 5.17 -6.29
C PHE A 79 -0.76 5.44 -6.99
N VAL A 80 -1.86 4.88 -6.46
CA VAL A 80 -3.21 5.09 -6.99
C VAL A 80 -3.67 6.54 -6.83
N GLU A 81 -3.39 7.16 -5.67
CA GLU A 81 -3.75 8.55 -5.40
C GLU A 81 -3.02 9.54 -6.32
N ASN A 82 -1.79 9.20 -6.73
CA ASN A 82 -1.03 9.98 -7.72
C ASN A 82 -1.42 9.67 -9.18
N GLY A 83 -2.33 8.72 -9.39
CA GLY A 83 -2.93 8.43 -10.69
C GLY A 83 -2.16 7.44 -11.56
N GLY A 84 -1.16 6.75 -11.02
CA GLY A 84 -0.36 5.75 -11.72
C GLY A 84 0.50 6.30 -12.86
N GLU A 85 0.99 5.40 -13.71
CA GLU A 85 1.91 5.69 -14.82
C GLU A 85 1.21 5.62 -16.18
N THR A 86 0.20 4.75 -16.33
CA THR A 86 -0.50 4.53 -17.62
C THR A 86 -1.66 5.50 -17.85
N GLY A 87 -2.18 6.10 -16.77
CA GLY A 87 -3.40 6.91 -16.81
C GLY A 87 -4.70 6.10 -16.75
N ILE A 88 -4.63 4.76 -16.74
CA ILE A 88 -5.81 3.89 -16.65
C ILE A 88 -6.56 4.07 -15.32
N ILE A 89 -5.84 4.41 -14.24
CA ILE A 89 -6.43 4.67 -12.91
C ILE A 89 -7.40 5.84 -12.98
N ARG A 90 -6.97 6.95 -13.59
CA ARG A 90 -7.83 8.13 -13.77
C ARG A 90 -9.02 7.82 -14.67
N ALA A 91 -8.79 7.09 -15.76
CA ALA A 91 -9.85 6.69 -16.69
C ALA A 91 -10.90 5.82 -15.98
N TYR A 92 -10.46 4.83 -15.20
CA TYR A 92 -11.31 3.92 -14.45
C TYR A 92 -12.14 4.68 -13.42
N ARG A 93 -11.52 5.52 -12.58
CA ARG A 93 -12.26 6.28 -11.54
C ARG A 93 -13.22 7.32 -12.13
N SER A 94 -12.96 7.83 -13.34
CA SER A 94 -13.85 8.77 -14.03
C SER A 94 -15.05 8.07 -14.71
N ASN A 95 -14.84 6.87 -15.26
CA ASN A 95 -15.88 6.09 -15.93
C ASN A 95 -15.58 4.58 -15.86
N PRO A 96 -15.93 3.91 -14.75
CA PRO A 96 -15.59 2.50 -14.54
C PRO A 96 -16.17 1.59 -15.63
N GLY A 97 -17.41 1.85 -16.06
CA GLY A 97 -18.10 1.02 -17.04
C GLY A 97 -17.45 1.03 -18.43
N ALA A 98 -16.88 2.16 -18.85
CA ALA A 98 -16.18 2.26 -20.13
C ALA A 98 -14.85 1.48 -20.12
N VAL A 99 -14.11 1.54 -19.02
CA VAL A 99 -12.84 0.82 -18.88
C VAL A 99 -13.06 -0.68 -18.74
N VAL A 100 -14.04 -1.12 -17.93
CA VAL A 100 -14.41 -2.54 -17.82
C VAL A 100 -14.79 -3.13 -19.18
N ALA A 101 -15.54 -2.40 -20.01
CA ALA A 101 -15.89 -2.84 -21.36
C ALA A 101 -14.70 -2.94 -22.34
N SER A 102 -13.52 -2.43 -21.96
CA SER A 102 -12.29 -2.47 -22.75
C SER A 102 -11.29 -3.54 -22.32
N VAL A 103 -11.45 -4.12 -21.12
CA VAL A 103 -10.52 -5.13 -20.55
C VAL A 103 -10.37 -6.34 -21.48
N ASN A 104 -11.47 -6.85 -22.01
CA ASN A 104 -11.45 -8.05 -22.87
C ASN A 104 -11.33 -7.74 -24.38
N LYS A 105 -11.11 -6.47 -24.78
CA LYS A 105 -11.16 -6.08 -26.20
C LYS A 105 -9.86 -6.26 -26.97
N ASP A 106 -8.71 -6.34 -26.31
CA ASP A 106 -7.45 -6.66 -26.98
C ASP A 106 -6.77 -7.81 -26.24
N GLY A 107 -6.92 -9.00 -26.79
CA GLY A 107 -6.12 -10.16 -26.44
C GLY A 107 -4.80 -10.17 -27.21
N ILE A 108 -3.78 -10.68 -26.53
CA ILE A 108 -2.43 -11.06 -27.00
C ILE A 108 -1.44 -9.89 -27.08
N THR A 109 -0.44 -9.90 -26.20
CA THR A 109 0.88 -9.36 -26.54
C THR A 109 1.97 -10.31 -26.06
N ASP A 110 2.68 -10.84 -27.04
CA ASP A 110 3.85 -11.72 -26.95
C ASP A 110 4.88 -11.22 -25.94
N ILE A 111 5.33 -12.13 -25.08
CA ILE A 111 6.28 -11.88 -23.97
C ILE A 111 7.74 -11.76 -24.48
N GLU A 112 7.98 -11.81 -25.80
CA GLU A 112 9.34 -12.01 -26.34
C GLU A 112 9.99 -10.81 -27.04
N ASN A 113 9.38 -9.62 -27.03
CA ASN A 113 10.01 -8.40 -27.55
C ASN A 113 9.84 -7.20 -26.61
N LEU A 114 10.70 -7.14 -25.58
CA LEU A 114 10.94 -5.93 -24.81
C LEU A 114 11.85 -4.99 -25.63
N PRO A 115 11.39 -3.82 -26.11
CA PRO A 115 12.31 -2.73 -26.39
C PRO A 115 12.85 -2.19 -25.06
N PRO A 116 14.14 -1.76 -24.99
CA PRO A 116 14.66 -1.11 -23.80
C PRO A 116 13.84 0.16 -23.50
N PRO A 117 13.78 0.60 -22.24
CA PRO A 117 13.08 1.82 -21.87
C PRO A 117 13.55 2.97 -22.75
N ARG A 118 12.61 3.64 -23.41
CA ARG A 118 12.93 4.80 -24.25
C ARG A 118 13.33 5.95 -23.36
N ASP A 119 14.62 6.25 -23.34
CA ASP A 119 15.14 7.57 -22.98
C ASP A 119 14.41 8.66 -23.79
N ASN A 120 14.12 9.76 -23.09
CA ASN A 120 13.58 11.06 -23.56
C ASN A 120 12.10 11.32 -23.26
N VAL A 121 11.86 11.74 -22.02
CA VAL A 121 10.98 12.88 -21.73
C VAL A 121 11.85 13.95 -21.06
N PRO A 122 11.74 15.25 -21.42
CA PRO A 122 12.64 16.28 -20.91
C PRO A 122 12.61 16.37 -19.38
N SER A 123 13.79 16.27 -18.76
CA SER A 123 14.02 16.64 -17.37
C SER A 123 13.69 18.13 -17.17
N GLU A 124 12.48 18.44 -16.73
CA GLU A 124 12.17 19.71 -16.06
C GLU A 124 11.22 19.48 -14.88
N ARG A 125 11.78 18.82 -13.87
CA ARG A 125 11.79 19.21 -12.44
C ARG A 125 12.24 17.96 -11.70
N SER A 126 13.34 18.08 -10.96
CA SER A 126 13.70 17.09 -9.96
C SER A 126 12.43 16.68 -9.21
N PRO A 127 12.14 15.37 -9.07
CA PRO A 127 11.31 14.97 -7.96
C PRO A 127 12.11 15.41 -6.73
N GLU A 128 11.62 16.42 -6.05
CA GLU A 128 11.92 16.63 -4.66
C GLU A 128 11.44 15.34 -3.99
N VAL A 129 12.37 14.38 -3.85
CA VAL A 129 12.18 13.20 -3.02
C VAL A 129 11.63 13.79 -1.72
N PRO A 130 10.41 13.43 -1.27
CA PRO A 130 10.00 13.83 0.05
C PRO A 130 11.11 13.30 0.96
N GLU A 131 11.87 14.20 1.56
CA GLU A 131 12.81 13.82 2.60
C GLU A 131 11.98 12.99 3.57
N VAL A 132 12.23 11.68 3.64
CA VAL A 132 11.57 10.82 4.62
C VAL A 132 11.84 11.52 5.94
N THR A 133 10.79 12.09 6.52
CA THR A 133 10.99 12.99 7.64
C THR A 133 11.55 12.15 8.78
N GLY A 134 12.36 12.75 9.66
CA GLY A 134 12.95 12.00 10.78
C GLY A 134 11.90 11.25 11.62
N VAL A 135 10.66 11.76 11.63
CA VAL A 135 9.50 11.15 12.28
C VAL A 135 9.05 9.85 11.61
N GLU A 136 8.98 9.80 10.28
CA GLU A 136 8.55 8.59 9.54
C GLU A 136 9.60 7.49 9.66
N LEU A 137 10.89 7.84 9.62
CA LEU A 137 11.99 6.91 9.91
C LEU A 137 11.91 6.36 11.33
N LEU A 138 11.66 7.21 12.33
CA LEU A 138 11.50 6.80 13.73
C LEU A 138 10.36 5.79 13.90
N VAL A 139 9.19 6.03 13.28
CA VAL A 139 8.05 5.10 13.30
C VAL A 139 8.43 3.75 12.71
N THR A 140 9.14 3.73 11.57
CA THR A 140 9.61 2.50 10.94
C THR A 140 10.62 1.74 11.81
N TYR A 141 11.56 2.44 12.46
CA TYR A 141 12.52 1.81 13.36
C TYR A 141 11.86 1.20 14.59
N ILE A 142 10.85 1.86 15.16
CA ILE A 142 10.11 1.31 16.30
C ILE A 142 9.33 0.05 15.88
N ALA A 143 8.68 0.07 14.72
CA ALA A 143 7.97 -1.11 14.19
C ALA A 143 8.92 -2.30 14.00
N ALA A 144 10.10 -2.05 13.40
CA ALA A 144 11.12 -3.07 13.20
C ALA A 144 11.64 -3.63 14.54
N ALA A 145 11.90 -2.77 15.52
CA ALA A 145 12.37 -3.18 16.84
C ALA A 145 11.34 -4.04 17.59
N ILE A 146 10.03 -3.73 17.48
CA ILE A 146 8.96 -4.57 18.03
C ILE A 146 8.90 -5.92 17.30
N ALA A 147 9.03 -5.91 15.98
CA ALA A 147 8.95 -7.11 15.16
C ALA A 147 10.10 -8.09 15.43
N ASP A 148 11.27 -7.60 15.84
CA ASP A 148 12.46 -8.39 16.14
C ASP A 148 12.64 -8.70 17.65
N ASP A 149 11.77 -8.19 18.52
CA ASP A 149 11.91 -8.37 19.97
C ASP A 149 11.40 -9.75 20.43
N ASP A 150 12.30 -10.72 20.52
CA ASP A 150 12.00 -12.09 21.00
C ASP A 150 11.50 -12.16 22.46
N SER A 151 11.61 -11.08 23.24
CA SER A 151 11.09 -11.03 24.61
C SER A 151 9.59 -10.74 24.69
N LEU A 152 8.97 -10.28 23.59
CA LEU A 152 7.54 -10.02 23.50
C LEU A 152 6.76 -11.25 23.05
N ASP A 153 5.70 -11.58 23.79
CA ASP A 153 4.72 -12.56 23.35
C ASP A 153 3.94 -12.07 22.12
N ALA A 154 3.33 -13.00 21.39
CA ALA A 154 2.66 -12.71 20.13
C ALA A 154 1.49 -11.73 20.25
N VAL A 155 0.81 -11.69 21.42
CA VAL A 155 -0.32 -10.79 21.66
C VAL A 155 0.21 -9.38 21.88
N THR A 156 1.16 -9.22 22.80
CA THR A 156 1.79 -7.93 23.11
C THR A 156 2.48 -7.33 21.88
N ARG A 157 3.17 -8.16 21.07
CA ARG A 157 3.77 -7.73 19.79
C ARG A 157 2.72 -7.26 18.80
N GLY A 158 1.64 -8.04 18.64
CA GLY A 158 0.55 -7.70 17.73
C GLY A 158 -0.13 -6.39 18.11
N ASP A 159 -0.37 -6.16 19.40
CA ASP A 159 -0.99 -4.94 19.90
C ASP A 159 -0.06 -3.73 19.75
N ALA A 160 1.24 -3.89 20.06
CA ALA A 160 2.22 -2.81 19.89
C ALA A 160 2.41 -2.40 18.41
N LEU A 161 2.40 -3.36 17.47
CA LEU A 161 2.45 -3.05 16.04
C LEU A 161 1.19 -2.32 15.56
N ARG A 162 0.01 -2.65 16.11
CA ARG A 162 -1.24 -1.93 15.83
C ARG A 162 -1.21 -0.50 16.37
N ASP A 163 -0.65 -0.31 17.55
CA ASP A 163 -0.49 1.02 18.15
C ASP A 163 0.42 1.91 17.29
N ILE A 164 1.54 1.34 16.81
CA ILE A 164 2.46 2.04 15.88
C ILE A 164 1.81 2.39 14.56
N GLU A 165 1.04 1.48 13.98
CA GLU A 165 0.31 1.76 12.73
C GLU A 165 -0.75 2.85 12.94
N THR A 166 -1.42 2.85 14.09
CA THR A 166 -2.38 3.89 14.44
C THR A 166 -1.70 5.26 14.57
N ILE A 167 -0.48 5.31 15.14
CA ILE A 167 0.33 6.54 15.17
C ILE A 167 0.68 6.98 13.74
N LYS A 168 1.15 6.08 12.88
CA LYS A 168 1.46 6.38 11.47
C LYS A 168 0.26 7.00 10.74
N ILE A 169 -0.92 6.42 10.90
CA ILE A 169 -2.18 6.93 10.34
C ILE A 169 -2.49 8.34 10.86
N GLN A 170 -2.31 8.60 12.17
CA GLN A 170 -2.55 9.93 12.73
C GLN A 170 -1.56 10.98 12.21
N LEU A 171 -0.30 10.60 11.96
CA LEU A 171 0.73 11.52 11.47
C LEU A 171 0.50 11.95 10.01
N GLY A 172 -0.08 11.06 9.20
CA GLY A 172 -0.47 11.33 7.80
C GLY A 172 -1.75 12.17 7.64
N ARG A 173 -2.48 12.47 8.73
CA ARG A 173 -3.70 13.30 8.67
C ARG A 173 -3.39 14.78 8.80
N THR A 174 -4.16 15.60 8.07
CA THR A 174 -4.14 17.07 8.18
C THR A 174 -4.51 17.56 9.59
N THR A 175 -5.45 16.87 10.24
CA THR A 175 -5.83 17.10 11.64
C THR A 175 -5.50 15.87 12.47
N ARG A 176 -4.48 16.02 13.32
CA ARG A 176 -3.95 14.94 14.17
C ARG A 176 -4.69 14.91 15.50
N ASN A 177 -5.01 13.72 15.99
CA ASN A 177 -5.51 13.56 17.34
C ASN A 177 -4.34 13.41 18.33
N ALA A 178 -3.83 14.53 18.84
CA ALA A 178 -2.69 14.55 19.76
C ALA A 178 -2.93 13.74 21.05
N ALA A 179 -4.17 13.71 21.55
CA ALA A 179 -4.52 12.92 22.74
C ALA A 179 -4.41 11.41 22.48
N LEU A 180 -4.85 10.97 21.29
CA LEU A 180 -4.70 9.57 20.87
C LEU A 180 -3.23 9.21 20.64
N ILE A 181 -2.47 10.08 19.96
CA ILE A 181 -1.03 9.86 19.73
C ILE A 181 -0.30 9.73 21.08
N SER A 182 -0.56 10.63 22.04
CA SER A 182 0.03 10.59 23.37
C SER A 182 -0.31 9.30 24.12
N ALA A 183 -1.57 8.85 24.08
CA ALA A 183 -1.99 7.63 24.76
C ALA A 183 -1.31 6.37 24.19
N LEU A 184 -1.13 6.32 22.87
CA LEU A 184 -0.44 5.22 22.20
C LEU A 184 1.06 5.23 22.49
N LEU A 185 1.70 6.41 22.50
CA LEU A 185 3.11 6.53 22.89
C LEU A 185 3.34 6.12 24.35
N ASP A 186 2.43 6.51 25.26
CA ASP A 186 2.49 6.07 26.66
C ASP A 186 2.38 4.54 26.78
N SER A 187 1.44 3.93 26.05
CA SER A 187 1.31 2.46 25.98
C SER A 187 2.62 1.80 25.52
N LEU A 188 3.18 2.29 24.43
CA LEU A 188 4.39 1.75 23.80
C LEU A 188 5.66 1.95 24.65
N SER A 189 5.70 3.01 25.48
CA SER A 189 6.84 3.29 26.37
C SER A 189 7.07 2.21 27.45
N SER A 190 6.05 1.37 27.68
CA SER A 190 6.13 0.22 28.57
C SER A 190 7.11 -0.85 28.07
N ILE A 191 7.36 -0.92 26.76
CA ILE A 191 8.27 -1.86 26.13
C ILE A 191 9.71 -1.34 26.25
N PRO A 192 10.60 -2.02 27.02
CA PRO A 192 11.95 -1.49 27.30
C PRO A 192 12.83 -1.32 26.07
N SER A 193 12.71 -2.21 25.08
CA SER A 193 13.54 -2.25 23.86
C SER A 193 13.32 -1.05 22.94
N ILE A 194 12.14 -0.41 23.00
CA ILE A 194 11.78 0.73 22.14
C ILE A 194 11.59 2.04 22.89
N ARG A 195 11.73 2.03 24.21
CA ARG A 195 11.36 3.17 25.08
C ARG A 195 12.03 4.48 24.66
N GLU A 196 13.32 4.46 24.35
CA GLU A 196 14.05 5.66 23.93
C GLU A 196 13.53 6.19 22.57
N MET A 197 13.30 5.30 21.61
CA MET A 197 12.76 5.68 20.29
C MET A 197 11.33 6.23 20.38
N VAL A 198 10.50 5.68 21.28
CA VAL A 198 9.14 6.18 21.55
C VAL A 198 9.18 7.58 22.18
N ALA A 199 10.15 7.85 23.06
CA ALA A 199 10.35 9.17 23.64
C ALA A 199 10.78 10.19 22.57
N ASP A 200 11.73 9.83 21.71
CA ASP A 200 12.19 10.66 20.59
C ASP A 200 11.04 10.98 19.62
N LEU A 201 10.21 9.99 19.32
CA LEU A 201 9.01 10.17 18.51
C LEU A 201 8.03 11.14 19.17
N GLY A 202 7.78 11.00 20.48
CA GLY A 202 6.93 11.91 21.24
C GLY A 202 7.38 13.36 21.18
N THR A 203 8.67 13.63 21.40
CA THR A 203 9.26 14.96 21.24
C THR A 203 9.08 15.49 19.81
N ALA A 204 9.25 14.63 18.79
CA ALA A 204 9.17 15.07 17.41
C ALA A 204 7.73 15.43 16.96
N VAL A 205 6.70 14.79 17.54
CA VAL A 205 5.32 14.89 17.07
C VAL A 205 4.36 15.64 18.00
N LEU A 206 4.70 15.78 19.29
CA LEU A 206 3.86 16.47 20.28
C LEU A 206 4.39 17.87 20.64
N ASP A 207 5.71 18.08 20.70
CA ASP A 207 6.29 19.41 21.06
C ASP A 207 6.20 20.46 19.94
N LYS A 208 5.80 20.06 18.72
CA LYS A 208 5.59 20.97 17.57
C LYS A 208 4.13 21.46 17.42
N SER A 209 3.27 21.19 18.40
CA SER A 209 1.83 21.54 18.38
C SER A 209 1.54 22.90 19.01
#